data_AF-A0AAU6WCY5-F1
#
_entry.id   AF-A0AAU6WCY5-F1
#
_cell.length_a   1.000
_cell.length_b   1.000
_cell.length_c   1.000
_cell.angle_alpha   90.00
_cell.angle_beta   90.00
_cell.angle_gamma   90.00
#
_symmetry.space_group_name_H-M   'P 1'
#
loop_
_entity.id
_entity.type
_entity.pdbx_description
1 polymer ?
#
loop_
_entity_poly.entity_id
_entity_poly.type
_entity_poly.pdbx_seq_one_letter_code
_entity_poly.pdbx_strand_id
1 'polypeptide(L)'
;MSTQLIEETLEETGTLEETLSFAPVCRSEELETGWGEALLLDGAQLALFRTESENFHATSHHCPTSGAKVMARGILGDTVVDGQAVATVACPLHKEVYRLDTGACLNADSPALPVHKLMEVEGQLWMEQIK
;
A
#
# COMPACT_ATOMS: atom_id res chain seq x y z
N MET A 1 16.04 -26.09 -52.68
CA MET A 1 16.17 -24.90 -53.53
C MET A 1 14.83 -24.19 -53.40
N SER A 2 14.71 -23.26 -52.44
CA SER A 2 14.72 -21.81 -52.73
C SER A 2 13.69 -21.47 -53.83
N THR A 3 12.68 -20.63 -53.61
CA THR A 3 12.81 -19.21 -53.21
C THR A 3 11.47 -18.65 -52.73
N GLN A 4 11.59 -17.59 -51.95
CA GLN A 4 10.68 -16.87 -51.04
C GLN A 4 9.70 -15.89 -51.73
N LEU A 5 8.73 -15.40 -50.93
CA LEU A 5 8.07 -14.05 -50.89
C LEU A 5 6.61 -13.93 -51.36
N ILE A 6 5.73 -13.58 -50.40
CA ILE A 6 4.79 -12.43 -50.34
C ILE A 6 3.98 -12.57 -49.02
N GLU A 7 4.24 -11.78 -47.97
CA GLU A 7 3.83 -10.38 -47.68
C GLU A 7 2.63 -10.32 -46.71
N GLU A 8 2.91 -9.70 -45.56
CA GLU A 8 2.07 -8.83 -44.72
C GLU A 8 0.64 -9.25 -44.37
N THR A 9 0.40 -9.40 -43.05
CA THR A 9 -0.44 -8.43 -42.29
C THR A 9 -0.06 -8.58 -40.81
N LEU A 10 0.72 -7.61 -40.31
CA LEU A 10 0.87 -7.33 -38.89
C LEU A 10 -0.31 -6.43 -38.51
N GLU A 11 -1.30 -6.98 -37.82
CA GLU A 11 -2.27 -6.17 -37.08
C GLU A 11 -1.90 -6.21 -35.60
N GLU A 12 -1.48 -5.03 -35.13
CA GLU A 12 -1.24 -4.67 -33.74
C GLU A 12 -2.45 -4.99 -32.87
N THR A 13 -2.18 -5.60 -31.71
CA THR A 13 -2.92 -5.26 -30.49
C THR A 13 -1.90 -5.16 -29.37
N GLY A 14 -1.36 -3.95 -29.22
CA GLY A 14 -0.51 -3.59 -28.11
C GLY A 14 -1.32 -3.63 -26.82
N THR A 15 -1.25 -4.74 -26.10
CA THR A 15 -1.47 -4.72 -24.65
C THR A 15 -0.23 -4.13 -24.02
N LEU A 16 -0.30 -2.89 -23.56
CA LEU A 16 0.68 -2.33 -22.64
C LEU A 16 0.58 -3.14 -21.35
N GLU A 17 1.33 -4.24 -21.25
CA GLU A 17 1.64 -4.85 -19.96
C GLU A 17 2.48 -3.84 -19.17
N GLU A 18 1.83 -2.95 -18.43
CA GLU A 18 2.49 -2.26 -17.33
C GLU A 18 2.99 -3.35 -16.38
N THR A 19 4.26 -3.72 -16.55
CA THR A 19 4.96 -4.56 -15.60
C THR A 19 5.07 -3.74 -14.33
N LEU A 20 4.12 -3.93 -13.40
CA LEU A 20 4.19 -3.39 -12.06
C LEU A 20 5.51 -3.86 -11.45
N SER A 21 6.48 -2.96 -11.34
CA SER A 21 7.76 -3.27 -10.71
C SER A 21 7.55 -3.26 -9.21
N PHE A 22 7.79 -4.40 -8.57
CA PHE A 22 7.75 -4.53 -7.11
C PHE A 22 9.16 -4.61 -6.55
N ALA A 23 9.40 -3.97 -5.40
CA ALA A 23 10.62 -4.16 -4.61
C ALA A 23 10.33 -4.98 -3.35
N PRO A 24 11.30 -5.83 -2.94
CA PRO A 24 11.21 -6.52 -1.66
C PRO A 24 11.36 -5.50 -0.52
N VAL A 25 10.54 -5.66 0.51
CA VAL A 25 10.51 -4.76 1.68
C VAL A 25 11.16 -5.42 2.89
N CYS A 26 10.48 -6.40 3.48
CA CYS A 26 10.88 -7.09 4.72
C CYS A 26 10.15 -8.44 4.79
N ARG A 27 10.50 -9.30 5.75
CA ARG A 27 9.71 -10.51 5.99
C ARG A 27 8.42 -10.15 6.73
N SER A 28 7.36 -10.92 6.51
CA SER A 28 6.08 -10.72 7.21
C SER A 28 6.23 -10.87 8.74
N GLU A 29 7.11 -11.77 9.19
CA GLU A 29 7.42 -12.01 10.60
C GLU A 29 8.21 -10.88 11.28
N GLU A 30 8.83 -9.98 10.50
CA GLU A 30 9.54 -8.81 11.04
C GLU A 30 8.56 -7.69 11.43
N LEU A 31 7.30 -7.76 10.98
CA LEU A 31 6.24 -6.88 11.43
C LEU A 31 5.52 -7.48 12.64
N GLU A 32 5.58 -6.77 13.76
CA GLU A 32 4.81 -7.07 14.95
C GLU A 32 3.32 -6.79 14.72
N THR A 33 2.46 -7.72 15.16
CA THR A 33 1.01 -7.59 15.04
C THR A 33 0.52 -6.43 15.91
N GLY A 34 -0.39 -5.61 15.38
CA GLY A 34 -0.96 -4.48 16.11
C GLY A 34 -0.06 -3.24 16.16
N TRP A 35 1.11 -3.29 15.49
CA TRP A 35 2.10 -2.21 15.51
C TRP A 35 2.43 -1.70 14.10
N GLY A 36 2.75 -0.42 14.00
CA GLY A 36 3.16 0.19 12.74
C GLY A 36 4.67 0.34 12.65
N GLU A 37 5.29 0.11 11.51
CA GLU A 37 6.73 0.34 11.30
C GLU A 37 7.02 1.32 10.16
N ALA A 38 8.03 2.17 10.35
CA ALA A 38 8.42 3.15 9.35
C ALA A 38 9.39 2.53 8.33
N LEU A 39 9.13 2.76 7.05
CA LEU A 39 9.94 2.27 5.93
C LEU A 39 10.39 3.46 5.07
N LEU A 40 11.63 3.41 4.59
CA LEU A 40 12.12 4.27 3.52
C LEU A 40 12.37 3.40 2.27
N LEU A 41 11.58 3.61 1.22
CA LEU A 41 11.70 2.89 -0.06
C LEU A 41 11.79 3.92 -1.18
N ASP A 42 12.89 3.93 -1.94
CA ASP A 42 13.13 4.85 -3.06
C ASP A 42 12.90 6.33 -2.73
N GLY A 43 13.22 6.73 -1.49
CA GLY A 43 13.01 8.09 -0.99
C GLY A 43 11.59 8.38 -0.47
N ALA A 44 10.63 7.50 -0.72
CA ALA A 44 9.30 7.56 -0.13
C ALA A 44 9.33 7.04 1.31
N GLN A 45 8.68 7.79 2.21
CA GLN A 45 8.55 7.39 3.62
C GLN A 45 7.16 6.85 3.89
N LEU A 46 7.12 5.61 4.35
CA LEU A 46 5.93 4.79 4.42
C LEU A 46 5.74 4.24 5.84
N ALA A 47 4.51 3.85 6.14
CA ALA A 47 4.14 3.17 7.36
C ALA A 47 3.51 1.83 6.99
N LEU A 48 4.14 0.75 7.46
CA LEU A 48 3.68 -0.62 7.32
C LEU A 48 2.91 -1.03 8.56
N PHE A 49 1.89 -1.86 8.41
CA PHE A 49 1.10 -2.39 9.51
C PHE A 49 0.80 -3.87 9.28
N ARG A 50 0.84 -4.64 10.36
CA ARG A 50 0.26 -5.99 10.43
C ARG A 50 -0.92 -5.95 11.40
N THR A 51 -2.12 -6.27 10.92
CA THR A 51 -3.33 -6.26 11.75
C THR A 51 -3.49 -7.57 12.52
N GLU A 52 -4.34 -7.57 13.53
CA GLU A 52 -4.73 -8.79 14.29
C GLU A 52 -5.39 -9.87 13.40
N SER A 53 -5.92 -9.47 12.25
CA SER A 53 -6.46 -10.36 11.23
C SER A 53 -5.41 -10.90 10.25
N GLU A 54 -4.12 -10.70 10.55
CA GLU A 54 -2.97 -11.13 9.74
C GLU A 54 -2.96 -10.50 8.32
N ASN A 55 -3.55 -9.32 8.19
CA ASN A 55 -3.51 -8.53 6.96
C ASN A 55 -2.39 -7.49 7.02
N PHE A 56 -1.77 -7.23 5.87
CA PHE A 56 -0.68 -6.28 5.74
C PHE A 56 -1.13 -5.04 4.97
N HIS A 57 -0.80 -3.87 5.51
CA HIS A 57 -1.15 -2.59 4.91
C HIS A 57 0.05 -1.68 4.84
N ALA A 58 0.11 -0.86 3.79
CA ALA A 58 1.13 0.16 3.62
C ALA A 58 0.48 1.51 3.32
N THR A 59 0.95 2.54 4.00
CA THR A 59 0.46 3.92 3.85
C THR A 59 1.61 4.92 3.84
N SER A 60 1.34 6.19 3.57
CA SER A 60 2.34 7.23 3.79
C SER A 60 2.67 7.37 5.27
N HIS A 61 3.95 7.58 5.58
CA HIS A 61 4.37 7.90 6.95
C HIS A 61 3.95 9.32 7.36
N HIS A 62 3.67 10.19 6.38
CA HIS A 62 3.24 11.56 6.61
C HIS A 62 1.74 11.61 6.97
N CYS A 63 1.43 12.31 8.05
CA CYS A 63 0.06 12.65 8.39
C CYS A 63 -0.53 13.58 7.31
N PRO A 64 -1.71 13.29 6.75
CA PRO A 64 -2.30 14.10 5.68
C PRO A 64 -2.58 15.54 6.10
N THR A 65 -2.99 15.74 7.36
CA THR A 65 -3.33 17.06 7.91
C THR A 65 -2.10 17.94 8.18
N SER A 66 -1.03 17.36 8.73
CA SER A 66 0.11 18.14 9.24
C SER A 66 1.41 17.97 8.48
N GLY A 67 1.50 16.97 7.60
CA GLY A 67 2.74 16.56 6.94
C GLY A 67 3.78 15.94 7.88
N ALA A 68 3.48 15.78 9.18
CA ALA A 68 4.42 15.20 10.13
C ALA A 68 4.59 13.69 9.90
N LYS A 69 5.81 13.20 10.05
CA LYS A 69 6.20 11.79 9.88
C LYS A 69 5.86 10.96 11.11
N VAL A 70 4.59 10.61 11.27
CA VAL A 70 4.08 10.03 12.52
C VAL A 70 3.14 8.84 12.32
N MET A 71 2.71 8.51 11.10
CA MET A 71 1.61 7.56 10.93
C MET A 71 1.93 6.14 11.38
N ALA A 72 3.21 5.71 11.32
CA ALA A 72 3.62 4.40 11.84
C ALA A 72 3.55 4.32 13.38
N ARG A 73 3.23 5.41 14.08
CA ARG A 73 3.02 5.43 15.53
C ARG A 73 1.53 5.55 15.89
N GLY A 74 0.66 5.48 14.89
CA GLY A 74 -0.78 5.48 15.07
C GLY A 74 -1.26 4.23 15.79
N ILE A 75 -2.37 4.38 16.52
CA ILE A 75 -3.04 3.24 17.16
C ILE A 75 -3.86 2.52 16.10
N LEU A 76 -3.64 1.22 15.95
CA LEU A 76 -4.48 0.37 15.11
C LEU A 76 -5.80 0.07 15.80
N GLY A 77 -6.85 -0.12 15.01
CA GLY A 77 -8.14 -0.58 15.50
C GLY A 77 -9.02 -1.05 14.35
N ASP A 78 -10.16 -1.60 14.69
CA ASP A 78 -11.13 -2.11 13.72
C ASP A 78 -12.47 -1.39 13.88
N THR A 79 -13.17 -1.20 12.76
CA THR A 79 -14.53 -0.65 12.76
C THR A 79 -15.38 -1.31 11.69
N VAL A 80 -16.67 -0.99 11.65
CA VAL A 80 -17.59 -1.48 10.63
C VAL A 80 -18.03 -0.32 9.74
N VAL A 81 -17.75 -0.42 8.44
CA VAL A 81 -18.21 0.54 7.42
C VAL A 81 -19.04 -0.23 6.41
N ASP A 82 -20.28 0.23 6.17
CA ASP A 82 -21.23 -0.42 5.24
C ASP A 82 -21.41 -1.93 5.47
N GLY A 83 -21.37 -2.35 6.74
CA GLY A 83 -21.51 -3.76 7.14
C GLY A 83 -20.25 -4.61 6.99
N GLN A 84 -19.11 -4.03 6.62
CA GLN A 84 -17.82 -4.71 6.46
C GLN A 84 -16.85 -4.30 7.56
N ALA A 85 -16.08 -5.27 8.09
CA ALA A 85 -15.00 -4.98 9.02
C ALA A 85 -13.83 -4.31 8.28
N VAL A 86 -13.34 -3.21 8.81
CA VAL A 86 -12.29 -2.38 8.21
C VAL A 86 -11.22 -2.09 9.25
N ALA A 87 -9.98 -2.42 8.92
CA ALA A 87 -8.82 -2.05 9.73
C ALA A 87 -8.52 -0.55 9.57
N THR A 88 -8.17 0.10 10.67
CA THR A 88 -7.98 1.54 10.76
C THR A 88 -6.71 1.90 11.52
N VAL A 89 -6.22 3.11 11.28
CA VAL A 89 -5.14 3.73 12.06
C VAL A 89 -5.56 5.13 12.48
N ALA A 90 -5.39 5.44 13.78
CA ALA A 90 -5.61 6.78 14.30
C ALA A 90 -4.32 7.61 14.22
N CYS A 91 -4.38 8.81 13.64
CA CYS A 91 -3.24 9.74 13.64
C CYS A 91 -2.82 10.07 15.08
N PRO A 92 -1.52 9.95 15.43
CA PRO A 92 -1.05 10.25 16.79
C PRO A 92 -1.30 11.69 17.24
N LEU A 93 -1.29 12.64 16.30
CA LEU A 93 -1.34 14.07 16.60
C LEU A 93 -2.78 14.57 16.76
N HIS A 94 -3.62 14.32 15.76
CA HIS A 94 -4.95 14.94 15.66
C HIS A 94 -6.11 13.94 15.80
N LYS A 95 -5.79 12.64 15.96
CA LYS A 95 -6.75 11.57 16.24
C LYS A 95 -7.77 11.34 15.12
N GLU A 96 -7.53 11.83 13.91
CA GLU A 96 -8.33 11.38 12.78
C GLU A 96 -8.09 9.89 12.54
N VAL A 97 -9.14 9.17 12.20
CA VAL A 97 -9.13 7.72 12.01
C VAL A 97 -9.22 7.45 10.51
N TYR A 98 -8.20 6.79 9.97
CA TYR A 98 -8.09 6.48 8.54
C TYR A 98 -8.27 4.98 8.31
N ARG A 99 -9.02 4.61 7.27
CA ARG A 99 -9.07 3.23 6.79
C ARG A 99 -7.72 2.83 6.19
N LEU A 100 -7.21 1.66 6.52
CA LEU A 100 -5.95 1.16 5.97
C LEU A 100 -6.07 0.59 4.55
N ASP A 101 -7.28 0.28 4.09
CA ASP A 101 -7.55 -0.26 2.76
C ASP A 101 -7.62 0.81 1.66
N THR A 102 -8.15 1.98 2.01
CA THR A 102 -8.51 3.06 1.07
C THR A 102 -7.91 4.41 1.44
N GLY A 103 -7.46 4.56 2.69
CA GLY A 103 -6.94 5.84 3.19
C GLY A 103 -8.01 6.84 3.63
N ALA A 104 -9.30 6.53 3.45
CA ALA A 104 -10.36 7.50 3.74
C ALA A 104 -10.42 7.82 5.24
N CYS A 105 -10.56 9.10 5.56
CA CYS A 105 -10.83 9.55 6.92
C CYS A 105 -12.29 9.27 7.29
N LEU A 106 -12.52 8.70 8.48
CA LEU A 106 -13.86 8.28 8.92
C LEU A 106 -14.56 9.28 9.83
N ASN A 107 -13.81 10.15 10.50
CA ASN A 107 -14.33 10.96 11.61
C ASN A 107 -14.09 12.47 11.44
N ALA A 108 -13.51 12.90 10.33
CA ALA A 108 -13.26 14.31 10.03
C ALA A 108 -13.25 14.55 8.51
N ASP A 109 -13.43 15.82 8.13
CA ASP A 109 -13.16 16.28 6.77
C ASP A 109 -11.64 16.52 6.64
N SER A 110 -10.90 15.43 6.38
CA SER A 110 -9.45 15.41 6.26
C SER A 110 -9.03 14.79 4.93
N PRO A 111 -7.93 15.26 4.30
CA PRO A 111 -7.37 14.58 3.13
C PRO A 111 -7.12 13.09 3.40
N ALA A 112 -7.35 12.25 2.40
CA ALA A 112 -7.11 10.82 2.53
C ALA A 112 -5.62 10.53 2.81
N LEU A 113 -5.38 9.51 3.63
CA LEU A 113 -4.07 8.95 3.87
C LEU A 113 -3.64 8.15 2.63
N PRO A 114 -2.55 8.49 1.94
CA PRO A 114 -2.11 7.71 0.79
C PRO A 114 -1.83 6.26 1.18
N VAL A 115 -2.40 5.32 0.44
CA VAL A 115 -2.19 3.87 0.60
C VAL A 115 -1.34 3.34 -0.55
N HIS A 116 -0.52 2.34 -0.28
CA HIS A 116 0.38 1.72 -1.25
C HIS A 116 0.10 0.23 -1.36
N LYS A 117 0.24 -0.31 -2.58
CA LYS A 117 0.03 -1.73 -2.84
C LYS A 117 1.16 -2.55 -2.23
N LEU A 118 0.79 -3.39 -1.26
CA LEU A 118 1.65 -4.33 -0.55
C LEU A 118 1.13 -5.74 -0.80
N MET A 119 2.03 -6.67 -1.10
CA MET A 119 1.71 -8.08 -1.33
C MET A 119 2.62 -8.95 -0.49
N GLU A 120 2.06 -10.02 0.07
CA GLU A 120 2.81 -11.05 0.77
C GLU A 120 2.92 -12.27 -0.13
N VAL A 121 4.15 -12.79 -0.29
CA VAL A 121 4.44 -14.01 -1.07
C VAL A 121 5.48 -14.82 -0.30
N GLU A 122 5.10 -16.00 0.17
CA GLU A 122 6.00 -16.96 0.84
C GLU A 122 6.82 -16.37 2.02
N GLY A 123 6.19 -15.52 2.83
CA GLY A 123 6.81 -14.85 3.97
C GLY A 123 7.53 -13.55 3.64
N GLN A 124 7.54 -13.12 2.37
CA GLN A 124 8.19 -11.89 1.91
C GLN A 124 7.14 -10.83 1.54
N LEU A 125 7.30 -9.62 2.06
CA LEU A 125 6.51 -8.47 1.64
C LEU A 125 7.15 -7.76 0.44
N TRP A 126 6.30 -7.42 -0.52
CA TRP A 126 6.63 -6.77 -1.78
C TRP A 126 5.77 -5.52 -1.95
N MET A 127 6.39 -4.43 -2.34
CA MET A 127 5.71 -3.16 -2.53
C MET A 127 5.89 -2.64 -3.94
N GLU A 128 4.83 -2.07 -4.50
CA GLU A 128 4.89 -1.39 -5.78
C GLU A 128 5.90 -0.23 -5.73
N GLN A 129 6.76 -0.15 -6.73
CA GLN A 129 7.74 0.92 -6.85
C GLN A 129 7.05 2.26 -7.07
N ILE A 130 7.36 3.20 -6.18
CA ILE A 130 6.83 4.56 -6.22
C ILE A 130 7.77 5.36 -7.11
N LYS A 131 7.35 5.65 -8.35
CA LYS A 131 8.10 6.46 -9.32
C LYS A 131 7.98 7.96 -9.07
#